data_AF-A0A6P2NBM6-F1
#
_entry.id   AF-A0A6P2NBM6-F1
#
_cell.length_a   1.000
_cell.length_b   1.000
_cell.length_c   1.000
_cell.angle_alpha   90.00
_cell.angle_beta   90.00
_cell.angle_gamma   90.00
#
_symmetry.space_group_name_H-M   'P 1'
#
loop_
_entity.id
_entity.type
_entity.pdbx_description
1 polymer ?
#
loop_
_entity_poly.entity_id
_entity_poly.type
_entity_poly.pdbx_seq_one_letter_code
_entity_poly.pdbx_strand_id
1 'polypeptide(L)'
;MSLDFYEQGGEITAQHYAFLIDEAGFDRVYARIRERGLPHWADPAKRQAGDVYRHNGGRGVYFDDPDGHFLEVMTQPYALNG
;
A
#
# COMPACT_ATOMS: atom_id res chain seq x y z
N MET A 1 -1.09 17.35 -13.82
CA MET A 1 -2.13 17.19 -12.78
C MET A 1 -1.39 16.78 -11.53
N SER A 2 -1.16 17.75 -10.64
CA SER A 2 -0.25 17.62 -9.50
C SER A 2 -0.91 16.74 -8.45
N LEU A 3 -0.17 15.79 -7.90
CA LEU A 3 -0.58 15.02 -6.74
C LEU A 3 -0.51 15.97 -5.53
N ASP A 4 -1.62 16.15 -4.81
CA ASP A 4 -1.71 17.02 -3.64
C ASP A 4 -1.07 16.34 -2.41
N PHE A 5 -0.19 17.08 -1.72
CA PHE A 5 0.55 16.64 -0.54
C PHE A 5 -0.09 17.23 0.73
N TYR A 6 -0.29 16.41 1.76
CA TYR A 6 -0.66 16.88 3.10
C TYR A 6 0.43 16.43 4.09
N GLU A 7 1.36 17.33 4.40
CA GLU A 7 2.44 17.09 5.35
C GLU A 7 1.97 17.47 6.76
N GLN A 8 1.90 16.52 7.70
CA GLN A 8 1.75 16.84 9.12
C GLN A 8 3.04 16.46 9.85
N GLY A 9 3.76 17.48 10.33
CA GLY A 9 5.12 17.37 10.82
C GLY A 9 5.26 16.72 12.21
N GLY A 10 6.27 15.86 12.32
CA GLY A 10 6.86 15.38 13.56
C GLY A 10 7.52 14.01 13.39
N GLU A 11 8.86 13.96 13.47
CA GLU A 11 9.68 12.73 13.53
C GLU A 11 9.52 11.77 12.34
N ILE A 12 10.30 11.97 11.25
CA ILE A 12 10.34 11.15 10.00
C ILE A 12 9.07 10.29 9.89
N THR A 13 7.91 10.97 9.83
CA THR A 13 6.64 10.29 10.08
C THR A 13 6.46 9.43 8.86
N ALA A 14 6.60 8.10 9.00
CA ALA A 14 6.47 7.17 7.88
C ALA A 14 5.18 7.51 7.14
N GLN A 15 5.32 8.22 6.01
CA GLN A 15 4.17 8.80 5.34
C GLN A 15 3.45 7.62 4.69
N HIS A 16 2.27 7.31 5.22
CA HIS A 16 1.46 6.22 4.71
C HIS A 16 0.68 6.70 3.49
N TYR A 17 1.12 6.30 2.30
CA TYR A 17 0.43 6.64 1.06
C TYR A 17 -0.34 5.44 0.54
N ALA A 18 -1.67 5.55 0.51
CA ALA A 18 -2.55 4.55 -0.06
C ALA A 18 -2.95 4.91 -1.49
N PHE A 19 -2.64 4.04 -2.44
CA PHE A 19 -3.02 4.16 -3.85
C PHE A 19 -4.18 3.23 -4.16
N LEU A 20 -5.33 3.81 -4.52
CA LEU A 20 -6.46 3.06 -5.06
C LEU A 20 -6.26 2.86 -6.56
N ILE A 21 -6.08 1.61 -7.00
CA ILE A 21 -5.87 1.26 -8.41
C ILE A 21 -6.76 0.09 -8.82
N ASP A 22 -6.95 -0.10 -10.12
CA ASP A 22 -7.70 -1.26 -10.63
C ASP A 22 -6.98 -2.60 -10.36
N GLU A 23 -7.71 -3.71 -10.41
CA GLU A 23 -7.17 -5.07 -10.25
C GLU A 23 -5.98 -5.38 -11.16
N ALA A 24 -6.01 -4.92 -12.41
CA ALA A 24 -4.90 -5.10 -13.35
C ALA A 24 -3.68 -4.25 -12.97
N GLY A 25 -3.91 -3.07 -12.39
CA GLY A 25 -2.85 -2.22 -11.84
C GLY A 25 -2.19 -2.87 -10.64
N PHE A 26 -2.98 -3.44 -9.73
CA PHE A 26 -2.49 -4.15 -8.56
C PHE A 26 -1.58 -5.31 -8.96
N ASP A 27 -1.99 -6.10 -9.95
CA ASP A 27 -1.20 -7.25 -10.40
C ASP A 27 0.18 -6.83 -10.90
N ARG A 28 0.24 -5.74 -11.67
CA ARG A 28 1.52 -5.18 -12.16
C ARG A 28 2.40 -4.65 -11.03
N VAL A 29 1.83 -3.96 -10.06
CA VAL A 29 2.59 -3.43 -8.92
C VAL A 29 3.09 -4.58 -8.05
N TYR A 30 2.22 -5.54 -7.74
CA TYR A 30 2.57 -6.72 -6.94
C TYR A 30 3.65 -7.58 -7.62
N ALA A 31 3.57 -7.76 -8.95
CA ALA A 31 4.64 -8.40 -9.72
C ALA A 31 5.98 -7.67 -9.52
N ARG A 32 6.00 -6.34 -9.66
CA ARG A 32 7.23 -5.53 -9.46
C ARG A 32 7.79 -5.63 -8.04
N ILE A 33 6.93 -5.62 -7.02
CA ILE A 33 7.32 -5.79 -5.62
C ILE A 33 8.04 -7.14 -5.44
N ARG A 34 7.48 -8.21 -6.01
CA ARG A 34 8.08 -9.55 -5.96
C ARG A 34 9.36 -9.66 -6.77
N GLU A 35 9.41 -9.08 -7.97
CA GLU A 35 10.60 -9.07 -8.83
C GLU A 35 11.76 -8.31 -8.18
N ARG A 36 11.47 -7.23 -7.46
CA ARG A 36 12.47 -6.44 -6.72
C ARG A 36 12.80 -7.03 -5.34
N GLY A 37 12.09 -8.06 -4.90
CA GLY A 37 12.26 -8.62 -3.56
C GLY A 37 11.91 -7.62 -2.44
N LEU A 38 11.02 -6.66 -2.72
CA LEU A 38 10.61 -5.69 -1.71
C LEU A 38 9.79 -6.38 -0.62
N PRO A 39 10.07 -6.06 0.66
CA PRO A 39 9.31 -6.59 1.77
C PRO A 39 7.90 -6.02 1.70
N HIS A 40 6.91 -6.92 1.76
CA HIS A 40 5.51 -6.58 1.66
C HIS A 40 4.68 -7.39 2.65
N TRP A 41 3.53 -6.86 3.04
CA TRP A 41 2.68 -7.39 4.09
C TRP A 41 1.19 -7.26 3.77
N ALA A 42 0.40 -8.19 4.31
CA ALA A 42 -1.06 -8.09 4.29
C ALA A 42 -1.62 -7.19 5.40
N ASP A 43 -0.80 -6.77 6.37
CA ASP A 43 -1.23 -5.92 7.47
C ASP A 43 -0.26 -4.76 7.73
N PRO A 44 -0.76 -3.62 8.22
CA PRO A 44 0.09 -2.47 8.53
C PRO A 44 1.02 -2.72 9.73
N ALA A 45 0.73 -3.73 10.57
CA ALA A 45 1.59 -4.12 11.68
C ALA A 45 2.78 -5.00 11.26
N LYS A 46 2.98 -5.21 9.94
CA LYS A 46 4.08 -5.96 9.34
C LYS A 46 4.18 -7.41 9.87
N ARG A 47 3.05 -8.04 10.22
CA ARG A 47 3.00 -9.40 10.82
C ARG A 47 2.90 -10.51 9.79
N GLN A 48 2.29 -10.23 8.64
CA GLN A 48 1.98 -11.17 7.56
C GLN A 48 2.83 -10.84 6.33
N ALA A 49 4.14 -11.08 6.44
CA ALA A 49 5.07 -10.82 5.35
C ALA A 49 4.85 -11.81 4.20
N GLY A 50 4.85 -11.32 2.96
CA GLY A 50 4.68 -12.16 1.77
C GLY A 50 3.23 -12.33 1.29
N ASP A 51 2.27 -11.79 2.04
CA ASP A 51 0.84 -11.94 1.78
C ASP A 51 0.18 -10.62 1.34
N VAL A 52 -1.02 -10.75 0.76
CA VAL A 52 -1.90 -9.63 0.40
C VAL A 52 -3.21 -9.78 1.15
N TYR A 53 -3.77 -8.69 1.66
CA TYR A 53 -5.09 -8.73 2.28
C TYR A 53 -6.19 -8.72 1.22
N ARG A 54 -7.35 -9.26 1.58
CA ARG A 54 -8.56 -9.24 0.75
C ARG A 54 -9.73 -8.72 1.57
N HIS A 55 -10.20 -7.52 1.28
CA HIS A 55 -11.29 -6.85 1.99
C HIS A 55 -12.41 -6.49 1.01
N ASN A 56 -13.66 -6.80 1.36
CA ASN A 56 -14.87 -6.47 0.59
C ASN A 56 -14.81 -6.83 -0.91
N GLY A 57 -14.13 -7.92 -1.27
CA GLY A 57 -13.95 -8.33 -2.67
C GLY A 57 -12.80 -7.63 -3.41
N GLY A 58 -12.15 -6.65 -2.78
CA GLY A 58 -10.89 -6.09 -3.22
C GLY A 58 -9.68 -6.79 -2.60
N ARG A 59 -8.49 -6.34 -2.99
CA ARG A 59 -7.20 -6.80 -2.48
C ARG A 59 -6.28 -5.61 -2.22
N GLY A 60 -5.41 -5.74 -1.25
CA GLY A 60 -4.42 -4.72 -0.94
C GLY A 60 -3.13 -5.30 -0.37
N VAL A 61 -2.07 -4.50 -0.42
CA VAL A 61 -0.75 -4.86 0.07
C VAL A 61 -0.02 -3.63 0.58
N TYR A 62 0.68 -3.81 1.69
CA TYR A 62 1.60 -2.82 2.24
C TYR A 62 3.01 -3.19 1.84
N PHE A 63 3.85 -2.21 1.51
CA PHE A 63 5.26 -2.45 1.23
C PHE A 63 6.11 -1.23 1.60
N ASP A 64 7.38 -1.48 1.86
CA ASP A 64 8.37 -0.43 2.11
C ASP A 64 9.01 -0.05 0.79
N ASP A 65 9.00 1.24 0.46
CA ASP A 65 9.83 1.78 -0.61
C ASP A 65 11.29 1.85 -0.14
N PRO A 66 12.29 1.67 -1.01
CA PRO A 66 13.70 1.88 -0.67
C PRO A 66 14.03 3.23 -0.01
N ASP A 67 13.22 4.28 -0.21
CA ASP A 67 13.34 5.56 0.49
C ASP A 67 12.77 5.56 1.93
N GLY A 68 12.25 4.43 2.40
CA GLY A 68 11.69 4.24 3.75
C GLY A 68 10.23 4.68 3.89
N HIS A 69 9.52 4.87 2.78
CA HIS A 69 8.11 5.22 2.79
C HIS A 69 7.24 3.98 2.92
N PHE A 70 6.18 4.09 3.74
CA PHE A 70 5.21 3.02 3.91
C PHE A 70 4.09 3.20 2.89
N LEU A 71 4.07 2.36 1.86
CA LEU A 71 3.12 2.45 0.76
C LEU A 71 2.06 1.36 0.89
N GLU A 72 0.81 1.73 0.65
CA GLU A 72 -0.30 0.82 0.49
C GLU A 72 -0.85 0.92 -0.92
N VAL A 73 -1.16 -0.22 -1.51
CA VAL A 73 -1.87 -0.29 -2.78
C VAL A 73 -3.07 -1.18 -2.59
N MET A 74 -4.25 -0.69 -2.96
CA MET A 74 -5.52 -1.38 -2.78
C MET A 74 -6.41 -1.27 -4.02
N THR A 75 -7.28 -2.25 -4.22
CA THR A 75 -8.20 -2.27 -5.38
C THR A 75 -9.63 -1.85 -5.07
N GLN A 76 -9.96 -1.68 -3.79
CA GLN A 76 -11.24 -1.18 -3.35
C GLN A 76 -11.02 -0.15 -2.24
N PRO A 77 -11.80 0.93 -2.20
CA PRO A 77 -11.74 1.87 -1.09
C PRO A 77 -12.19 1.18 0.20
N TYR A 78 -11.65 1.64 1.34
CA TYR A 78 -12.23 1.29 2.62
C TYR A 78 -13.71 1.66 2.61
N ALA A 79 -14.57 0.69 2.91
CA ALA A 79 -15.96 0.99 3.20
C ALA A 79 -15.98 1.79 4.51
N LEU A 80 -15.97 3.12 4.41
CA LEU A 80 -16.40 4.02 5.47
C LEU A 80 -17.90 3.75 5.65
N ASN A 81 -18.25 2.70 6.41
CA ASN A 81 -19.59 2.61 6.96
C ASN A 81 -19.73 3.80 7.91
N GLY A 82 -20.53 4.78 7.48
CA GLY A 82 -21.07 5.82 8.37
C GLY A 82 -22.13 5.27 9.29
#